data_AF-A0A0V0Q1U8-F1
#
_entry.id   AF-A0A0V0Q1U8-F1
#
_cell.length_a   1.000
_cell.length_b   1.000
_cell.length_c   1.000
_cell.angle_alpha   90.00
_cell.angle_beta   90.00
_cell.angle_gamma   90.00
#
_symmetry.space_group_name_H-M   'P 1'
#
loop_
_entity.id
_entity.type
_entity.pdbx_description
1 polymer ?
#
loop_
_entity_poly.entity_id
_entity_poly.type
_entity_poly.pdbx_seq_one_letter_code
_entity_poly.pdbx_strand_id
1 'polypeptide(L)'
;MKALAALAGALVLGAGAALADGGITVRLPDVSGLSDAEAKSLIAELANVNVITSNCPDYQITDGEWTLITGTGDLLAAKLGLDASAYDRAYYGPAFKLLDDPGACDRIGPTAKPLIQRLVGMGGGTTPLTQSQ
;
A
#
# COMPACT_ATOMS: atom_id res chain seq x y z
N MET A 1 47.18 40.06 22.05
CA MET A 1 45.98 40.75 22.57
C MET A 1 45.20 41.34 21.42
N LYS A 2 44.00 40.82 21.14
CA LYS A 2 42.85 41.53 20.57
C LYS A 2 41.68 40.55 20.59
N ALA A 3 40.83 40.74 21.60
CA ALA A 3 39.56 40.04 21.76
C ALA A 3 38.63 40.45 20.61
N LEU A 4 37.92 39.48 20.03
CA LEU A 4 36.74 39.74 19.21
C LEU A 4 35.57 38.92 19.76
N ALA A 5 34.46 39.63 19.84
CA ALA A 5 33.28 39.39 20.65
C ALA A 5 32.52 38.12 20.29
N ALA A 6 31.90 37.55 21.32
CA ALA A 6 30.85 36.55 21.22
C ALA A 6 29.61 37.12 20.52
N LEU A 7 29.05 36.37 19.57
CA LEU A 7 27.70 36.55 19.06
C LEU A 7 26.97 35.22 19.23
N ALA A 8 26.18 35.15 20.30
CA ALA A 8 25.21 34.11 20.54
C ALA A 8 24.03 34.31 19.57
N GLY A 9 24.04 33.55 18.47
CA GLY A 9 22.87 33.41 17.59
C GLY A 9 22.06 32.19 18.02
N ALA A 10 21.01 32.40 18.81
CA ALA A 10 20.03 31.38 19.10
C ALA A 10 19.21 31.09 17.83
N LEU A 11 19.63 30.07 17.06
CA LEU A 11 18.83 29.47 16.00
C LEU A 11 17.70 28.68 16.67
N VAL A 12 16.54 29.33 16.83
CA VAL A 12 15.29 28.62 17.06
C VAL A 12 14.95 27.91 15.76
N LEU A 13 15.45 26.69 15.60
CA LEU A 13 14.94 25.73 14.63
C LEU A 13 13.51 25.43 15.08
N GLY A 14 12.55 26.17 14.53
CA GLY A 14 11.16 25.76 14.54
C GLY A 14 11.08 24.43 13.82
N ALA A 15 11.09 23.33 14.59
CA ALA A 15 10.70 22.03 14.10
C ALA A 15 9.20 22.13 13.78
N GLY A 16 8.87 22.60 12.59
CA GLY A 16 7.57 22.32 12.01
C GLY A 16 7.47 20.80 11.95
N ALA A 17 6.54 20.23 12.71
CA ALA A 17 6.13 18.86 12.49
C ALA A 17 5.58 18.82 11.05
N ALA A 18 6.41 18.40 10.11
CA ALA A 18 5.95 17.98 8.81
C ALA A 18 5.12 16.72 9.08
N LEU A 19 3.81 16.89 9.24
CA LEU A 19 2.87 15.79 9.19
C LEU A 19 3.05 15.16 7.81
N ALA A 20 3.73 14.03 7.75
CA ALA A 20 3.84 13.18 6.56
C ALA A 20 2.49 12.49 6.25
N ASP A 21 1.37 13.10 6.64
CA ASP A 21 0.00 12.58 6.48
C ASP A 21 -0.54 12.77 5.05
N GLY A 22 0.35 13.03 4.08
CA GLY A 22 0.01 13.18 2.66
C GLY A 22 -0.40 11.88 1.95
N GLY A 23 -0.67 10.81 2.70
CA GLY A 23 -1.17 9.57 2.16
C GLY A 23 -2.57 9.73 1.59
N ILE A 24 -2.78 9.27 0.35
CA ILE A 24 -4.11 9.14 -0.22
C ILE A 24 -4.88 8.10 0.61
N THR A 25 -6.07 8.48 1.08
CA THR A 25 -7.01 7.55 1.73
C THR A 25 -8.16 7.27 0.79
N VAL A 26 -8.60 6.02 0.73
CA VAL A 26 -9.77 5.61 -0.05
C VAL A 26 -10.71 4.80 0.82
N ARG A 27 -11.95 4.62 0.39
CA ARG A 27 -12.85 3.68 1.05
C ARG A 27 -12.33 2.25 0.83
N LEU A 28 -12.10 1.52 1.91
CA LEU A 28 -11.74 0.10 1.84
C LEU A 28 -13.01 -0.77 1.85
N PRO A 29 -12.99 -1.95 1.21
CA PRO A 29 -14.10 -2.89 1.23
C PRO A 29 -14.29 -3.51 2.62
N ASP A 30 -15.50 -3.99 2.89
CA ASP A 30 -15.75 -4.84 4.06
C ASP A 30 -15.32 -6.29 3.76
N VAL A 31 -14.32 -6.77 4.50
CA VAL A 31 -13.78 -8.14 4.38
C VAL A 31 -14.20 -9.04 5.53
N SER A 32 -15.01 -8.54 6.47
CA SER A 32 -15.37 -9.26 7.70
C SER A 32 -16.11 -10.57 7.40
N GLY A 33 -16.96 -10.56 6.37
CA GLY A 33 -17.76 -11.71 5.93
C GLY A 33 -17.02 -12.80 5.16
N LEU A 34 -15.75 -12.59 4.77
CA LEU A 34 -14.96 -13.62 4.10
C LEU A 34 -14.59 -14.76 5.06
N SER A 35 -14.62 -16.00 4.57
CA SER A 35 -13.97 -17.12 5.27
C SER A 35 -12.45 -16.97 5.26
N ASP A 36 -11.75 -17.68 6.15
CA ASP A 36 -10.28 -17.68 6.18
C ASP A 36 -9.66 -18.13 4.86
N ALA A 37 -10.29 -19.08 4.17
CA ALA A 37 -9.81 -19.57 2.87
C ALA A 37 -9.94 -18.48 1.79
N GLU A 38 -11.06 -17.78 1.74
CA GLU A 38 -11.28 -16.66 0.82
C GLU A 38 -10.34 -15.51 1.13
N ALA A 39 -10.14 -15.19 2.41
CA ALA A 39 -9.23 -14.14 2.85
C ALA A 39 -7.77 -14.45 2.46
N LYS A 40 -7.32 -15.70 2.68
CA LYS A 40 -5.97 -16.16 2.26
C LYS A 40 -5.79 -16.13 0.75
N SER A 41 -6.82 -16.50 -0.01
CA SER A 41 -6.77 -16.44 -1.47
C SER A 41 -6.68 -14.99 -1.95
N LEU A 42 -7.52 -14.11 -1.41
CA LEU A 42 -7.58 -12.70 -1.82
C LEU A 42 -6.30 -11.94 -1.46
N ILE A 43 -5.76 -12.13 -0.24
CA ILE A 43 -4.54 -11.43 0.18
C ILE A 43 -3.31 -11.86 -0.64
N ALA A 44 -3.25 -13.12 -1.09
CA ALA A 44 -2.22 -13.58 -2.01
C ALA A 44 -2.36 -12.95 -3.40
N GLU A 45 -3.58 -12.87 -3.92
CA GLU A 45 -3.87 -12.20 -5.19
C GLU A 45 -3.48 -10.71 -5.15
N LEU A 46 -3.81 -10.01 -4.06
CA LEU A 46 -3.47 -8.60 -3.84
C LEU A 46 -1.96 -8.38 -3.76
N ALA A 47 -1.22 -9.22 -3.02
CA ALA A 47 0.22 -9.11 -2.92
C ALA A 47 0.90 -9.30 -4.29
N ASN A 48 0.47 -10.30 -5.06
CA ASN A 48 0.98 -10.56 -6.40
C ASN A 48 0.72 -9.38 -7.34
N VAL A 49 -0.53 -8.89 -7.37
CA VAL A 49 -0.89 -7.74 -8.22
C VAL A 49 -0.12 -6.49 -7.80
N ASN A 50 -0.05 -6.18 -6.49
CA ASN A 50 0.67 -5.00 -6.01
C ASN A 50 2.14 -5.00 -6.47
N VAL A 51 2.85 -6.11 -6.27
CA VAL A 51 4.24 -6.23 -6.71
C VAL A 51 4.35 -6.04 -8.22
N ILE A 52 3.49 -6.67 -9.01
CA ILE A 52 3.53 -6.59 -10.47
C ILE A 52 3.22 -5.18 -10.96
N THR A 53 2.14 -4.54 -10.50
CA THR A 53 1.76 -3.19 -10.94
C THR A 53 2.74 -2.12 -10.46
N SER A 54 3.50 -2.38 -9.39
CA SER A 54 4.55 -1.48 -8.89
C SER A 54 5.87 -1.60 -9.65
N ASN A 55 6.09 -2.68 -10.40
CA ASN A 55 7.39 -2.98 -11.04
C ASN A 55 7.31 -3.19 -12.56
N CYS A 56 6.11 -3.36 -13.13
CA CYS A 56 5.89 -3.55 -14.57
C CYS A 56 5.24 -2.29 -15.18
N PRO A 57 5.96 -1.47 -15.96
CA PRO A 57 5.48 -0.15 -16.44
C PRO A 57 4.20 -0.17 -17.28
N ASP A 58 3.96 -1.26 -18.02
CA ASP A 58 2.78 -1.39 -18.88
C ASP A 58 1.47 -1.65 -18.11
N TYR A 59 1.58 -1.90 -16.81
CA TYR A 59 0.46 -2.26 -15.92
C TYR A 59 0.34 -1.34 -14.70
N GLN A 60 0.78 -0.08 -14.84
CA GLN A 60 0.62 0.92 -13.79
C GLN A 60 -0.86 1.15 -13.42
N ILE A 61 -1.09 1.36 -12.14
CA ILE A 61 -2.39 1.71 -11.57
C ILE A 61 -2.29 3.09 -10.91
N THR A 62 -3.43 3.74 -10.71
CA THR A 62 -3.49 5.03 -10.01
C THR A 62 -3.16 4.88 -8.53
N ASP A 63 -2.74 5.97 -7.88
CA ASP A 63 -2.44 5.95 -6.44
C ASP A 63 -3.65 5.50 -5.59
N GLY A 64 -4.87 5.89 -5.98
CA GLY A 64 -6.08 5.48 -5.27
C GLY A 64 -6.42 3.99 -5.46
N GLU A 65 -6.13 3.42 -6.63
CA GLU A 65 -6.22 1.97 -6.86
C GLU A 65 -5.16 1.21 -6.07
N TRP A 66 -3.94 1.74 -6.02
CA TRP A 66 -2.86 1.19 -5.21
C TRP A 66 -3.22 1.20 -3.71
N THR A 67 -3.71 2.32 -3.18
CA THR A 67 -4.19 2.43 -1.79
C THR A 67 -5.33 1.44 -1.52
N LEU A 68 -6.25 1.25 -2.47
CA LEU A 68 -7.32 0.26 -2.32
C LEU A 68 -6.75 -1.16 -2.19
N ILE A 69 -5.79 -1.53 -3.03
CA ILE A 69 -5.15 -2.86 -3.00
C ILE A 69 -4.38 -3.08 -1.70
N THR A 70 -3.48 -2.16 -1.34
CA THR A 70 -2.61 -2.30 -0.18
C THR A 70 -3.39 -2.23 1.13
N GLY A 71 -4.30 -1.26 1.26
CA GLY A 71 -5.16 -1.14 2.43
C GLY A 71 -6.11 -2.33 2.61
N THR A 72 -6.64 -2.91 1.52
CA THR A 72 -7.42 -4.16 1.61
C THR A 72 -6.55 -5.33 2.07
N GLY A 73 -5.30 -5.41 1.58
CA GLY A 73 -4.33 -6.39 2.03
C GLY A 73 -4.08 -6.32 3.54
N ASP A 74 -3.96 -5.11 4.10
CA ASP A 74 -3.77 -4.88 5.53
C ASP A 74 -4.99 -5.32 6.35
N LEU A 75 -6.22 -5.04 5.88
CA LEU A 75 -7.44 -5.52 6.51
C LEU A 75 -7.49 -7.06 6.56
N LEU A 76 -7.08 -7.72 5.48
CA LEU A 76 -7.04 -9.18 5.41
C LEU A 76 -5.93 -9.76 6.30
N ALA A 77 -4.76 -9.12 6.36
CA ALA A 77 -3.68 -9.52 7.25
C ALA A 77 -4.13 -9.45 8.72
N ALA A 78 -4.78 -8.35 9.11
CA ALA A 78 -5.35 -8.19 10.44
C ALA A 78 -6.42 -9.24 10.74
N LYS A 79 -7.35 -9.50 9.81
CA LYS A 79 -8.37 -10.55 9.94
C LYS A 79 -7.76 -11.95 10.14
N LEU A 80 -6.65 -12.24 9.46
CA LEU A 80 -5.94 -13.51 9.55
C LEU A 80 -4.99 -13.60 10.76
N GLY A 81 -4.92 -12.56 11.60
CA GLY A 81 -4.04 -12.52 12.77
C GLY A 81 -2.56 -12.46 12.43
N LEU A 82 -2.20 -11.91 11.26
CA LEU A 82 -0.83 -11.79 10.80
C LEU A 82 -0.23 -10.48 11.28
N ASP A 83 0.94 -10.55 11.92
CA ASP A 83 1.78 -9.36 12.09
C ASP A 83 2.48 -8.99 10.78
N ALA A 84 3.11 -7.82 10.74
CA ALA A 84 3.81 -7.33 9.55
C ALA A 84 4.89 -8.31 9.04
N SER A 85 5.59 -8.98 9.95
CA SER A 85 6.67 -9.91 9.60
C SER A 85 6.13 -11.22 9.01
N ALA A 86 5.03 -11.72 9.55
CA ALA A 86 4.32 -12.87 9.04
C ALA A 86 3.64 -12.56 7.69
N TYR A 87 3.02 -11.39 7.56
CA TYR A 87 2.42 -10.93 6.31
C TYR A 87 3.47 -10.82 5.19
N ASP A 88 4.59 -10.16 5.47
CA ASP A 88 5.71 -10.03 4.54
C ASP A 88 6.23 -11.41 4.10
N ARG A 89 6.61 -12.27 5.05
CA ARG A 89 7.14 -13.61 4.73
C ARG A 89 6.15 -14.49 3.96
N ALA A 90 4.87 -14.44 4.32
CA ALA A 90 3.87 -15.36 3.76
C ALA A 90 3.34 -14.91 2.40
N TYR A 91 3.33 -13.61 2.10
CA TYR A 91 2.66 -13.10 0.90
C TYR A 91 3.56 -12.19 0.05
N TYR A 92 4.23 -11.19 0.61
CA TYR A 92 5.11 -10.32 -0.18
C TYR A 92 6.40 -11.01 -0.62
N GLY A 93 7.03 -11.82 0.25
CA GLY A 93 8.22 -12.59 -0.09
C GLY A 93 8.02 -13.47 -1.34
N PRO A 94 6.98 -14.31 -1.39
CA PRO A 94 6.62 -15.04 -2.61
C PRO A 94 6.21 -14.14 -3.79
N ALA A 95 5.48 -13.05 -3.55
CA ALA A 95 5.08 -12.13 -4.61
C ALA A 95 6.29 -11.47 -5.29
N PHE A 96 7.31 -11.04 -4.53
CA PHE A 96 8.54 -10.48 -5.09
C PHE A 96 9.32 -11.48 -5.95
N LYS A 97 9.28 -12.78 -5.65
CA LYS A 97 9.89 -13.82 -6.50
C LYS A 97 9.25 -13.91 -7.89
N LEU A 98 8.03 -13.38 -8.09
CA LEU A 98 7.42 -13.32 -9.42
C LEU A 98 8.25 -12.46 -10.38
N LEU A 99 9.02 -11.49 -9.87
CA LEU A 99 9.88 -10.65 -10.71
C LEU A 99 11.06 -11.43 -11.34
N ASP A 100 11.37 -12.62 -10.82
CA ASP A 100 12.36 -13.53 -11.43
C ASP A 100 11.80 -14.26 -12.66
N ASP A 101 10.47 -14.29 -12.83
CA ASP A 101 9.79 -14.89 -13.98
C ASP A 101 9.53 -13.82 -15.06
N PRO A 102 10.19 -13.89 -16.24
CA PRO A 102 10.05 -12.89 -17.29
C PRO A 102 8.63 -12.82 -17.87
N GLY A 103 7.80 -13.86 -17.68
CA GLY A 103 6.40 -13.86 -18.11
C GLY A 103 5.40 -13.39 -17.04
N ALA A 104 5.87 -13.00 -15.85
CA ALA A 104 4.97 -12.64 -14.75
C ALA A 104 4.21 -11.35 -15.00
N CYS A 105 4.86 -10.32 -15.57
CA CYS A 105 4.20 -9.05 -15.91
C CYS A 105 2.99 -9.29 -16.82
N ASP A 106 3.18 -10.00 -17.94
CA ASP A 106 2.11 -10.22 -18.92
C ASP A 106 1.00 -11.14 -18.42
N ARG A 107 1.32 -12.05 -17.49
CA ARG A 107 0.35 -12.98 -16.91
C ARG A 107 -0.50 -12.36 -15.81
N ILE A 108 0.10 -11.51 -14.98
CA ILE A 108 -0.54 -10.98 -13.76
C ILE A 108 -0.98 -9.53 -13.94
N GLY A 109 -0.24 -8.71 -14.68
CA GLY A 109 -0.57 -7.31 -14.92
C GLY A 109 -2.01 -7.09 -15.42
N PRO A 110 -2.50 -7.87 -16.41
CA PRO A 110 -3.89 -7.76 -16.87
C PRO A 110 -4.95 -8.09 -15.81
N THR A 111 -4.60 -8.76 -14.71
CA THR A 111 -5.54 -9.12 -13.64
C THR A 111 -5.78 -7.99 -12.64
N ALA A 112 -4.99 -6.90 -12.69
CA ALA A 112 -5.14 -5.78 -11.77
C ALA A 112 -6.51 -5.11 -11.87
N LYS A 113 -6.95 -4.77 -13.09
CA LYS A 113 -8.24 -4.11 -13.33
C LYS A 113 -9.45 -4.92 -12.85
N PRO A 114 -9.61 -6.22 -13.19
CA PRO A 114 -10.72 -7.01 -12.68
C PRO A 114 -10.66 -7.19 -11.14
N LEU A 115 -9.46 -7.29 -10.55
CA LEU A 115 -9.31 -7.33 -9.10
C LEU A 115 -9.79 -6.02 -8.45
N ILE A 116 -9.35 -4.87 -8.95
CA ILE A 116 -9.81 -3.55 -8.49
C ILE A 116 -11.34 -3.43 -8.58
N GLN A 117 -11.93 -3.84 -9.71
CA GLN A 117 -13.38 -3.83 -9.88
C GLN A 117 -14.11 -4.71 -8.85
N ARG A 118 -13.54 -5.88 -8.54
CA ARG A 118 -14.05 -6.76 -7.48
C ARG A 118 -14.01 -6.07 -6.12
N LEU A 119 -12.89 -5.41 -5.76
CA LEU A 119 -12.76 -4.68 -4.50
C LEU A 119 -13.77 -3.51 -4.40
N VAL A 120 -13.99 -2.80 -5.50
CA VAL A 120 -15.04 -1.76 -5.58
C VAL A 120 -16.43 -2.37 -5.39
N GLY A 121 -16.70 -3.53 -6.02
CA GLY A 121 -17.95 -4.29 -5.81
C GLY A 121 -18.17 -4.77 -4.38
N MET A 122 -17.08 -4.94 -3.61
CA MET A 122 -17.10 -5.25 -2.16
C MET A 122 -17.26 -4.00 -1.28
N GLY A 123 -17.54 -2.84 -1.87
CA GLY A 123 -17.75 -1.58 -1.16
C GLY A 123 -16.52 -0.67 -1.07
N GLY A 124 -15.41 -1.06 -1.67
CA GLY A 124 -14.22 -0.21 -1.79
C GLY A 124 -14.40 0.94 -2.79
N GLY A 125 -13.44 1.87 -2.81
CA GLY A 125 -13.38 2.97 -3.76
C GLY A 125 -11.94 3.28 -4.15
N THR A 126 -11.77 3.91 -5.31
CA THR A 126 -10.45 4.31 -5.83
C THR A 126 -10.26 5.83 -5.83
N THR A 127 -11.30 6.59 -5.48
CA THR A 127 -11.22 8.04 -5.38
C THR A 127 -10.73 8.43 -3.99
N PRO A 128 -9.72 9.32 -3.89
CA PRO A 128 -9.30 9.87 -2.61
C PRO A 128 -10.48 10.45 -1.84
N LEU A 129 -10.59 10.09 -0.57
CA LEU A 129 -11.49 10.77 0.34
C LEU A 129 -10.90 12.16 0.61
N THR A 130 -11.69 13.21 0.40
CA THR A 130 -11.32 14.53 0.89
C THR A 130 -11.23 14.44 2.41
N GLN A 131 -10.03 14.62 2.99
CA GLN A 131 -9.93 14.86 4.42
C GLN A 131 -10.83 16.07 4.73
N SER A 132 -11.86 15.86 5.55
CA SER A 132 -12.53 16.98 6.19
C SER A 132 -11.47 17.71 7.01
N GLN A 133 -11.14 18.93 6.58
CA GLN A 133 -10.25 19.81 7.34
C GLN A 133 -10.80 20.10 8.74
#